data_AF-A0A1A2EAW0-F1
#
_entry.id   AF-A0A1A2EAW0-F1
#
_cell.length_a   1.000
_cell.length_b   1.000
_cell.length_c   1.000
_cell.angle_alpha   90.00
_cell.angle_beta   90.00
_cell.angle_gamma   90.00
#
_symmetry.space_group_name_H-M   'P 1'
#
loop_
_entity.id
_entity.type
_entity.pdbx_description
1 polymer ?
#
loop_
_entity_poly.entity_id
_entity_poly.type
_entity_poly.pdbx_seq_one_letter_code
_entity_poly.pdbx_strand_id
1 'polypeptide(L)' 'VTRDGHQIGELVPLRGRKRFVSRTEFAAMSRGAPAISLDAFRTDQDALADQDVSDPYAR' A
#
# COMPACT_ATOMS: atom_id res chain seq x y z
N VAL A 1 12.99 -13.24 -12.01
CA VAL A 1 13.56 -13.40 -10.65
C VAL A 1 13.88 -14.86 -10.44
N THR A 2 15.10 -15.16 -10.05
CA THR A 2 15.60 -16.52 -9.86
C THR A 2 16.25 -16.65 -8.49
N ARG A 3 16.10 -17.81 -7.84
CA ARG A 3 16.93 -18.24 -6.71
C ARG A 3 17.63 -19.52 -7.12
N ASP A 4 18.96 -19.57 -6.95
CA ASP A 4 19.79 -20.74 -7.26
C ASP A 4 19.61 -21.30 -8.69
N GLY A 5 19.43 -20.40 -9.67
CA GLY A 5 19.17 -20.78 -11.07
C GLY A 5 17.75 -21.26 -11.36
N HIS A 6 16.91 -21.45 -10.34
CA HIS A 6 15.50 -21.78 -10.48
C HIS A 6 14.65 -20.52 -10.57
N GLN A 7 13.75 -20.45 -11.55
CA GLN A 7 12.83 -19.33 -11.71
C GLN A 7 11.78 -19.35 -10.60
N ILE A 8 11.74 -18.29 -9.79
CA ILE A 8 10.77 -18.13 -8.70
C ILE A 8 9.76 -17.00 -8.97
N GLY A 9 9.93 -16.27 -10.07
CA GLY A 9 8.98 -15.25 -10.50
C GLY A 9 9.45 -14.46 -11.70
N GLU A 10 8.58 -13.62 -12.25
CA GLU A 10 8.86 -12.73 -13.38
C GLU A 10 8.60 -11.28 -12.97
N LEU A 11 9.46 -10.37 -13.45
CA LEU A 11 9.20 -8.94 -13.29
C LEU A 11 8.31 -8.49 -14.46
N VAL A 12 7.03 -8.34 -14.18
CA VAL A 12 6.08 -7.76 -15.14
C VAL A 12 6.14 -6.22 -15.04
N PRO A 13 6.37 -5.49 -16.14
CA PRO A 13 6.37 -4.03 -16.10
C PRO A 13 5.00 -3.49 -15.68
N LEU A 14 4.98 -2.63 -14.67
CA LEU A 14 3.76 -1.93 -14.25
C LEU A 14 3.44 -0.81 -15.27
N ARG A 15 2.83 -1.19 -16.39
CA ARG A 15 2.37 -0.24 -17.41
C ARG A 15 1.13 0.52 -16.90
N GLY A 16 1.07 1.82 -17.11
CA GLY A 16 -0.13 2.62 -16.84
C GLY A 16 -0.40 2.93 -15.36
N ARG A 17 0.62 2.84 -14.49
CA ARG A 17 0.48 3.27 -13.08
C ARG A 17 0.14 4.76 -13.07
N LYS A 18 -1.14 5.09 -12.79
CA LYS A 18 -1.57 6.49 -12.61
C LYS A 18 -0.79 7.06 -11.43
N ARG A 19 0.21 7.89 -11.72
CA ARG A 19 0.97 8.64 -10.69
C ARG A 19 0.09 9.64 -9.97
N PHE A 20 -0.96 10.10 -10.65
CA PHE A 20 -1.99 10.96 -10.11
C PHE A 20 -3.35 10.31 -10.37
N VAL A 21 -4.13 10.14 -9.31
CA VAL A 21 -5.53 9.69 -9.36
C VAL A 21 -6.37 10.88 -8.94
N SER A 22 -7.26 11.34 -9.81
CA SER A 22 -8.15 12.44 -9.46
C SER A 22 -9.16 12.00 -8.39
N ARG A 23 -9.78 12.96 -7.70
CA ARG A 23 -10.86 12.65 -6.76
C ARG A 23 -12.00 11.85 -7.41
N THR A 24 -12.36 12.19 -8.64
CA THR A 24 -13.45 11.52 -9.36
C THR A 24 -13.09 10.08 -9.73
N GLU A 25 -11.85 9.84 -10.16
CA GLU A 25 -11.35 8.51 -10.48
C GLU A 25 -11.24 7.64 -9.23
N PHE A 26 -10.73 8.19 -8.13
CA PHE A 26 -10.66 7.50 -6.85
C PHE A 26 -12.05 7.04 -6.39
N ALA A 27 -13.02 7.96 -6.37
CA ALA A 27 -14.39 7.64 -6.00
C ALA A 27 -15.01 6.59 -6.93
N ALA A 28 -14.74 6.67 -8.24
CA ALA A 28 -15.23 5.70 -9.21
C ALA A 28 -14.67 4.29 -8.98
N MET A 29 -13.38 4.18 -8.67
CA MET A 29 -12.71 2.92 -8.38
C MET A 29 -13.14 2.31 -7.03
N SER A 30 -13.44 3.16 -6.04
CA SER A 30 -13.84 2.73 -4.70
C SER A 30 -15.33 2.38 -4.56
N ARG A 31 -16.16 2.54 -5.59
CA ARG A 31 -17.62 2.29 -5.51
C ARG A 31 -18.01 0.89 -5.04
N GLY A 32 -17.19 -0.13 -5.33
CA GLY A 32 -17.42 -1.51 -4.92
C GLY A 32 -16.70 -1.91 -3.63
N ALA A 33 -16.01 -0.97 -2.98
CA ALA A 33 -15.30 -1.26 -1.74
C ALA A 33 -16.30 -1.55 -0.61
N PRO A 34 -15.97 -2.48 0.31
CA PRO A 34 -16.78 -2.70 1.49
C PRO A 34 -16.83 -1.41 2.34
N ALA A 35 -17.97 -1.19 2.99
CA ALA A 35 -18.05 -0.16 4.01
C ALA A 35 -17.12 -0.52 5.17
N ILE A 36 -16.29 0.43 5.60
CA ILE A 36 -15.39 0.27 6.75
C ILE A 36 -15.79 1.26 7.84
N SER A 37 -15.62 0.85 9.10
CA SER A 37 -15.75 1.77 10.23
C SER A 37 -14.52 2.68 10.25
N LEU A 38 -14.72 3.99 10.11
CA LEU A 38 -13.63 4.97 10.14
C LEU A 38 -12.96 5.02 11.50
N ASP A 39 -13.72 4.85 12.58
CA ASP A 39 -13.18 4.90 13.94
C ASP A 39 -12.30 3.67 14.20
N ALA A 40 -12.78 2.47 13.84
CA ALA A 40 -11.99 1.24 13.98
C ALA A 40 -10.71 1.31 13.12
N PHE A 41 -10.83 1.77 11.87
CA PHE A 41 -9.69 1.96 10.99
C PHE A 41 -8.64 2.89 11.60
N ARG A 42 -9.06 4.00 12.23
CA ARG A 42 -8.13 4.93 12.91
C ARG A 42 -7.47 4.30 14.12
N THR A 43 -8.24 3.61 14.98
CA THR A 43 -7.68 2.89 16.12
C THR A 43 -6.63 1.86 15.69
N ASP A 44 -6.87 1.12 14.61
CA ASP A 44 -5.91 0.16 14.07
C ASP A 44 -4.63 0.85 13.54
N GLN A 45 -4.77 2.00 12.86
CA GLN A 45 -3.61 2.79 12.41
C GLN A 45 -2.79 3.31 13.58
N ASP A 46 -3.44 3.88 14.60
CA ASP A 46 -2.76 4.43 15.78
C ASP A 46 -2.00 3.32 16.54
N ALA A 47 -2.62 2.14 16.67
CA ALA A 47 -1.99 0.99 17.30
C ALA A 47 -0.77 0.46 16.52
N LEU A 48 -0.73 0.62 15.19
CA LEU A 48 0.38 0.18 14.35
C LEU A 48 1.45 1.25 14.14
N ALA A 49 1.08 2.53 14.22
CA ALA A 49 1.97 3.67 14.04
C ALA A 49 2.93 3.88 15.23
N ASP A 50 2.62 3.28 16.39
CA ASP A 50 3.50 3.25 17.58
C ASP A 50 4.70 2.29 17.42
N GLN A 51 4.97 1.83 16.19
CA GLN A 51 6.28 1.34 15.82
C GLN A 51 7.22 2.54 15.76
N ASP A 52 7.89 2.78 16.90
CA ASP A 52 8.97 3.75 17.11
C ASP A 52 9.63 4.10 15.77
N VAL A 53 9.51 5.35 15.33
CA VAL A 53 10.21 5.85 14.15
C VAL A 53 11.69 5.85 14.49
N SER A 54 12.29 4.68 14.39
CA SER A 54 13.71 4.45 14.48
C SER A 54 14.31 5.15 13.29
N ASP A 55 14.77 6.39 13.47
CA ASP A 55 15.63 7.03 12.49
C ASP A 55 16.87 6.14 12.32
N PRO A 56 17.03 5.47 11.16
CA PRO A 56 18.15 4.57 10.94
C PRO A 56 19.52 5.30 10.92
N TYR A 57 19.51 6.64 11.00
CA TYR A 57 20.68 7.51 11.03
C TYR A 57 20.81 8.31 12.33
N ALA A 58 19.98 8.08 13.34
CA ALA A 58 20.17 8.64 14.68
C ALA A 58 21.41 8.00 15.34
N ARG A 59 22.59 8.52 15.05
CA ARG A 59 23.84 8.32 15.80
C ARG A 59 24.38 9.65 16.25
#